data_AF-A0A2X4SWD9-F1
#
_entry.id   AF-A0A2X4SWD9-F1
#
_cell.length_a   1.000
_cell.length_b   1.000
_cell.length_c   1.000
_cell.angle_alpha   90.00
_cell.angle_beta   90.00
_cell.angle_gamma   90.00
#
_symmetry.space_group_name_H-M   'P 1'
#
loop_
_entity.id
_entity.type
_entity.pdbx_description
1 polymer ?
#
loop_
_entity_poly.entity_id
_entity_poly.type
_entity_poly.pdbx_seq_one_letter_code
_entity_poly.pdbx_strand_id
1 'polypeptide(L)'
;MGAFGNDDAARHVQDVLRQLQIDISHCRHYTGENGYACIRLTHGDRQFVASNKNGVLREHPFSLSDVDLRYISQFTLVHSSINGHLESELEKIKQQTVLLSFDFSGRGTDEYFEKVCPWVDYGFISCSGLSPDESK
;
A
#
# COMPACT_ATOMS: atom_id res chain seq x y z
N MET A 1 -7.73 2.87 -5.25
CA MET A 1 -7.29 1.75 -6.12
C MET A 1 -6.78 0.62 -5.25
N GLY A 2 -6.93 -0.62 -5.70
CA GLY A 2 -6.51 -1.82 -4.95
C GLY A 2 -6.79 -3.09 -5.74
N ALA A 3 -6.44 -4.25 -5.20
CA ALA A 3 -6.73 -5.55 -5.81
C ALA A 3 -7.51 -6.43 -4.84
N PHE A 4 -8.59 -7.03 -5.32
CA PHE A 4 -9.42 -7.97 -4.57
C PHE A 4 -9.28 -9.38 -5.12
N GLY A 5 -9.22 -10.34 -4.20
CA GLY A 5 -9.46 -11.74 -4.53
C GLY A 5 -10.95 -12.00 -4.80
N ASN A 6 -11.33 -13.27 -4.86
CA ASN A 6 -12.72 -13.70 -5.00
C ASN A 6 -13.24 -14.53 -3.81
N ASP A 7 -12.47 -14.58 -2.72
CA ASP A 7 -12.81 -15.27 -1.49
C ASP A 7 -13.75 -14.44 -0.57
N ASP A 8 -14.08 -15.02 0.58
CA ASP A 8 -14.98 -14.43 1.58
C ASP A 8 -14.40 -13.16 2.20
N ALA A 9 -13.07 -13.11 2.37
CA ALA A 9 -12.38 -11.94 2.89
C ALA A 9 -12.48 -10.76 1.92
N ALA A 10 -12.27 -10.98 0.61
CA ALA A 10 -12.47 -9.97 -0.41
C ALA A 10 -13.90 -9.42 -0.42
N ARG A 11 -14.91 -10.31 -0.29
CA ARG A 11 -16.32 -9.89 -0.23
C ARG A 11 -16.59 -9.02 0.99
N HIS A 12 -16.12 -9.46 2.17
CA HIS A 12 -16.25 -8.69 3.39
C HIS A 12 -15.61 -7.29 3.28
N VAL A 13 -14.38 -7.21 2.78
CA VAL A 13 -13.69 -5.92 2.59
C VAL A 13 -14.46 -5.01 1.64
N GLN A 14 -14.93 -5.54 0.49
CA GLN A 14 -15.71 -4.75 -0.46
C GLN A 14 -17.04 -4.25 0.13
N ASP A 15 -17.73 -5.08 0.91
CA ASP A 15 -18.99 -4.67 1.55
C ASP A 15 -18.78 -3.56 2.58
N VAL A 16 -17.71 -3.65 3.37
CA VAL A 16 -17.33 -2.60 4.32
C VAL A 16 -16.96 -1.31 3.57
N LEU A 17 -16.17 -1.38 2.50
CA LEU A 17 -15.80 -0.20 1.71
C LEU A 17 -17.04 0.48 1.10
N ARG A 18 -18.03 -0.30 0.63
CA ARG A 18 -19.32 0.23 0.16
C ARG A 18 -20.10 0.94 1.27
N GLN A 19 -20.15 0.36 2.47
CA GLN A 19 -20.79 0.98 3.63
C GLN A 19 -20.11 2.30 4.03
N LEU A 20 -18.78 2.35 3.92
CA LEU A 20 -17.97 3.55 4.15
C LEU A 20 -17.99 4.53 2.96
N GLN A 21 -18.73 4.21 1.89
CA GLN A 21 -18.83 5.02 0.67
C GLN A 21 -17.48 5.31 0.02
N ILE A 22 -16.53 4.37 0.15
CA ILE A 22 -15.21 4.45 -0.51
C ILE A 22 -15.37 3.92 -1.94
N ASP A 23 -14.94 4.72 -2.91
CA ASP A 23 -14.99 4.30 -4.31
C ASP A 23 -13.96 3.20 -4.58
N ILE A 24 -14.46 2.08 -5.11
CA ILE A 24 -13.69 0.90 -5.50
C ILE A 24 -13.78 0.62 -7.01
N SER A 25 -14.33 1.55 -7.80
CA SER A 25 -14.52 1.40 -9.25
C SER A 25 -13.21 1.18 -10.03
N HIS A 26 -12.10 1.70 -9.49
CA HIS A 26 -10.74 1.54 -10.03
C HIS A 26 -9.94 0.43 -9.31
N CYS A 27 -10.61 -0.51 -8.64
CA CYS A 27 -9.97 -1.71 -8.09
C CYS A 27 -9.95 -2.85 -9.11
N ARG A 28 -8.89 -3.67 -9.06
CA ARG A 28 -8.73 -4.87 -9.88
C ARG A 28 -9.31 -6.08 -9.16
N HIS A 29 -9.80 -7.04 -9.93
CA HIS A 29 -10.34 -8.30 -9.40
C HIS A 29 -9.61 -9.47 -10.02
N TYR A 30 -9.11 -10.36 -9.18
CA TYR A 30 -8.36 -11.54 -9.58
C TYR A 30 -8.95 -12.79 -8.93
N THR A 31 -8.77 -13.95 -9.59
CA THR A 31 -9.06 -15.24 -8.96
C THR A 31 -7.95 -15.54 -7.96
N GLY A 32 -8.30 -15.82 -6.70
CA GLY A 32 -7.32 -16.10 -5.64
C GLY A 32 -7.68 -15.47 -4.30
N GLU A 33 -6.80 -15.67 -3.31
CA GLU A 33 -6.99 -15.21 -1.93
C GLU A 33 -6.75 -13.71 -1.77
N ASN A 34 -7.62 -13.06 -1.01
CA ASN A 34 -7.43 -11.67 -0.63
C ASN A 34 -6.24 -11.51 0.31
N GLY A 35 -5.55 -10.38 0.25
CA GLY A 35 -4.51 -10.06 1.22
C GLY A 35 -5.07 -9.99 2.65
N TYR A 36 -4.40 -10.64 3.61
CA TYR A 36 -4.75 -10.56 5.03
C TYR A 36 -3.52 -10.60 5.93
N ALA A 37 -3.69 -10.12 7.16
CA ALA A 37 -2.76 -10.30 8.27
C ALA A 37 -3.50 -10.87 9.49
N CYS A 38 -2.90 -11.86 10.14
CA CYS A 38 -3.34 -12.41 11.41
C CYS A 38 -2.70 -11.63 12.54
N ILE A 39 -3.52 -10.97 13.36
CA ILE A 39 -3.07 -10.15 14.49
C ILE A 39 -3.54 -10.81 15.79
N ARG A 40 -2.61 -11.00 16.73
CA ARG A 40 -2.90 -11.37 18.11
C ARG A 40 -2.85 -10.12 18.98
N LEU A 41 -3.80 -10.01 19.90
CA LEU A 41 -3.80 -8.97 20.91
C LEU A 41 -3.27 -9.55 22.23
N THR A 42 -2.24 -8.90 22.78
CA THR A 42 -1.63 -9.27 24.07
C THR A 42 -1.55 -8.02 24.93
N HIS A 43 -2.37 -7.92 25.97
CA HIS A 43 -2.45 -6.73 26.85
C HIS A 43 -2.69 -5.39 26.11
N GLY A 44 -3.45 -5.41 25.01
CA GLY A 44 -3.72 -4.23 24.18
C GLY A 44 -2.71 -4.02 23.05
N ASP A 45 -1.54 -4.67 23.10
CA ASP A 45 -0.55 -4.62 22.03
C ASP A 45 -0.92 -5.55 20.88
N ARG A 46 -0.73 -5.04 19.66
CA ARG A 46 -0.93 -5.79 18.41
C ARG A 46 0.36 -6.51 18.02
N GLN A 47 0.29 -7.84 17.93
CA GLN A 47 1.36 -8.67 17.43
C GLN A 47 0.96 -9.29 16.08
N PHE A 48 1.72 -9.02 15.04
CA PHE A 48 1.53 -9.64 13.73
C PHE A 48 2.05 -11.07 13.78
N VAL A 49 1.15 -12.05 13.71
CA VAL A 49 1.47 -13.48 13.85
C VAL A 49 1.79 -14.12 12.50
N ALA A 50 1.00 -13.79 11.48
CA ALA A 50 1.15 -14.32 10.14
C ALA A 50 0.47 -13.39 9.12
N SER A 51 0.75 -13.60 7.84
CA SER A 51 0.01 -13.00 6.73
C SER A 51 0.19 -13.88 5.50
N ASN A 52 -0.69 -13.75 4.52
CA ASN A 52 -0.44 -14.29 3.17
C ASN A 52 0.38 -13.32 2.30
N LYS A 53 1.00 -12.30 2.92
CA LYS A 53 1.86 -11.28 2.28
C LYS A 53 1.16 -10.58 1.10
N ASN A 54 -0.08 -10.14 1.30
CA ASN A 54 -0.91 -9.37 0.37
C ASN A 54 -1.64 -10.16 -0.73
N GLY A 55 -1.65 -11.51 -0.66
CA GLY A 55 -2.49 -12.35 -1.52
C GLY A 55 -2.37 -12.01 -3.01
N VAL A 56 -3.51 -11.89 -3.71
CA VAL A 56 -3.56 -11.55 -5.14
C VAL A 56 -2.85 -10.25 -5.51
N LEU A 57 -2.70 -9.27 -4.61
CA LEU A 57 -1.97 -8.03 -4.92
C LEU A 57 -0.48 -8.30 -5.12
N ARG A 58 0.11 -9.21 -4.34
CA ARG A 58 1.50 -9.62 -4.51
C ARG A 58 1.70 -10.42 -5.78
N GLU A 59 0.73 -11.25 -6.14
CA GLU A 59 0.78 -12.13 -7.32
C GLU A 59 0.51 -11.36 -8.62
N HIS A 60 -0.28 -10.29 -8.53
CA HIS A 60 -0.63 -9.41 -9.62
C HIS A 60 -0.36 -7.95 -9.22
N PRO A 61 0.93 -7.55 -9.07
CA PRO A 61 1.27 -6.17 -8.74
C PRO A 61 0.78 -5.23 -9.85
N PHE A 62 0.55 -3.97 -9.48
CA PHE A 62 0.08 -2.99 -10.42
C PHE A 62 1.13 -2.74 -11.52
N SER A 63 0.67 -2.80 -12.76
CA SER A 63 1.31 -2.12 -13.89
C SER A 63 0.32 -1.05 -14.33
N LEU A 64 0.64 0.21 -14.06
CA LEU A 64 -0.27 1.33 -14.27
C LEU A 64 -0.43 1.59 -15.77
N SER A 65 -1.68 1.52 -16.22
CA SER A 65 -2.07 1.89 -17.58
C SER A 65 -2.26 3.40 -17.72
N ASP A 66 -2.39 3.90 -18.94
CA ASP A 66 -2.72 5.32 -19.17
C ASP A 66 -4.07 5.71 -18.56
N VAL A 67 -5.02 4.77 -18.45
CA VAL A 67 -6.30 5.01 -17.76
C VAL A 67 -6.06 5.21 -16.27
N ASP A 68 -5.21 4.37 -15.66
CA ASP A 68 -4.85 4.49 -14.25
C ASP A 68 -4.14 5.82 -13.98
N LEU A 69 -3.18 6.20 -14.82
CA LEU A 69 -2.44 7.45 -14.69
C LEU A 69 -3.33 8.68 -14.86
N ARG A 70 -4.28 8.64 -15.81
CA ARG A 70 -5.29 9.70 -15.96
C ARG A 70 -6.20 9.83 -14.75
N TYR A 71 -6.57 8.72 -14.12
CA TYR A 71 -7.36 8.76 -12.89
C TYR A 71 -6.53 9.34 -11.74
N ILE A 72 -5.29 8.87 -11.58
CA ILE A 72 -4.35 9.34 -10.55
C ILE A 72 -4.11 10.85 -10.66
N SER A 73 -3.96 11.40 -11.87
CA SER A 73 -3.68 12.83 -12.06
C SER A 73 -4.83 13.76 -11.69
N GLN A 74 -6.03 13.23 -11.42
CA GLN A 74 -7.18 14.00 -10.94
C GLN A 74 -7.08 14.35 -9.44
N PHE A 75 -6.14 13.76 -8.72
CA PHE A 75 -5.96 13.96 -7.28
C PHE A 75 -4.81 14.92 -6.98
N THR A 76 -4.92 15.65 -5.87
CA THR A 76 -3.80 16.48 -5.38
C THR A 76 -2.72 15.65 -4.68
N LEU A 77 -3.12 14.54 -4.03
CA LEU A 77 -2.26 13.69 -3.22
C LEU A 77 -2.59 12.22 -3.45
N VAL A 78 -1.54 11.42 -3.65
CA VAL A 78 -1.59 9.96 -3.67
C VAL A 78 -0.85 9.43 -2.45
N HIS A 79 -1.38 8.38 -1.85
CA HIS A 79 -0.74 7.67 -0.76
C HIS A 79 -0.49 6.21 -1.14
N SER A 80 0.70 5.71 -0.82
CA SER A 80 1.06 4.30 -0.95
C SER A 80 1.96 3.85 0.22
N SER A 81 2.33 2.58 0.24
CA SER A 81 3.23 2.02 1.25
C SER A 81 4.07 0.89 0.66
N ILE A 82 5.06 0.43 1.43
CA ILE A 82 5.86 -0.78 1.12
C ILE A 82 5.01 -2.05 0.94
N ASN A 83 3.76 -2.06 1.39
CA ASN A 83 2.86 -3.20 1.18
C ASN A 83 2.02 -3.08 -0.11
N GLY A 84 2.15 -1.96 -0.84
CA GLY A 84 1.41 -1.67 -2.06
C GLY A 84 2.00 -2.31 -3.33
N HIS A 85 3.25 -2.80 -3.29
CA HIS A 85 3.96 -3.38 -4.45
C HIS A 85 3.96 -2.46 -5.68
N LEU A 86 4.21 -1.17 -5.46
CA LEU A 86 4.16 -0.12 -6.48
C LEU A 86 5.55 0.44 -6.85
N GLU A 87 6.63 -0.14 -6.33
CA GLU A 87 7.99 0.41 -6.42
C GLU A 87 8.43 0.62 -7.88
N SER A 88 8.05 -0.27 -8.80
CA SER A 88 8.37 -0.15 -10.23
C SER A 88 7.54 0.90 -10.98
N GLU A 89 6.49 1.43 -10.34
CA GLU A 89 5.52 2.34 -10.96
C GLU A 89 5.58 3.76 -10.36
N LEU A 90 6.37 3.98 -9.31
CA LEU A 90 6.44 5.26 -8.61
C LEU A 90 6.92 6.40 -9.51
N GLU A 91 7.86 6.14 -10.42
CA GLU A 91 8.31 7.12 -11.40
C GLU A 91 7.15 7.63 -12.27
N LYS A 92 6.28 6.72 -12.75
CA LYS A 92 5.12 7.10 -13.58
C LYS A 92 4.13 7.98 -12.80
N ILE A 93 3.95 7.71 -11.51
CA ILE A 93 3.13 8.53 -10.62
C ILE A 93 3.78 9.90 -10.42
N LYS A 94 5.10 9.95 -10.19
CA LYS A 94 5.85 11.18 -9.97
C LYS A 94 5.86 12.11 -11.20
N GLN A 95 5.75 11.54 -12.40
CA GLN A 95 5.60 12.29 -13.64
C GLN A 95 4.21 12.97 -13.79
N GLN A 96 3.25 12.64 -12.93
CA GLN A 96 1.94 13.33 -12.89
C GLN A 96 2.02 14.60 -12.02
N THR A 97 1.00 15.45 -12.11
CA THR A 97 0.87 16.67 -11.28
C THR A 97 0.36 16.38 -9.87
N VAL A 98 0.87 15.33 -9.21
CA VAL A 98 0.38 14.84 -7.92
C VAL A 98 1.50 14.82 -6.89
N LEU A 99 1.16 15.06 -5.62
CA LEU A 99 2.07 14.79 -4.50
C LEU A 99 2.02 13.30 -4.17
N LEU A 100 3.17 12.68 -3.89
CA LEU A 100 3.24 11.29 -3.46
C LEU A 100 3.69 11.19 -2.01
N SER A 101 2.83 10.63 -1.17
CA SER A 101 3.18 10.19 0.18
C SER A 101 3.41 8.68 0.23
N PHE A 102 4.41 8.24 1.00
CA PHE A 102 4.80 6.84 1.08
C PHE A 102 5.09 6.40 2.53
N ASP A 103 4.46 5.33 2.97
CA ASP A 103 4.72 4.69 4.27
C ASP A 103 5.71 3.52 4.11
N PHE A 104 6.92 3.70 4.65
CA PHE A 104 8.00 2.71 4.69
C PHE A 104 7.85 1.68 5.82
N SER A 105 6.83 1.85 6.68
CA SER A 105 6.61 1.08 7.90
C SER A 105 7.91 1.03 8.72
N GLY A 106 8.29 -0.11 9.29
CA GLY A 106 9.59 -0.30 9.96
C GLY A 106 10.63 -1.05 9.12
N ARG A 107 10.54 -0.99 7.77
CA ARG A 107 11.27 -1.91 6.86
C ARG A 107 12.15 -1.21 5.83
N GLY A 108 12.53 0.04 6.07
CA GLY A 108 13.45 0.74 5.19
C GLY A 108 14.89 0.25 5.37
N THR A 109 15.53 -0.15 4.28
CA THR A 109 17.00 -0.27 4.18
C THR A 109 17.53 0.88 3.34
N ASP A 110 18.81 1.21 3.46
CA ASP A 110 19.44 2.26 2.65
C ASP A 110 19.23 2.02 1.15
N GLU A 111 19.48 0.80 0.66
CA GLU A 111 19.19 0.40 -0.73
C GLU A 111 17.72 0.60 -1.12
N TYR A 112 16.78 0.31 -0.21
CA TYR A 112 15.36 0.49 -0.49
C TYR A 112 14.99 1.98 -0.55
N PHE A 113 15.56 2.81 0.31
CA PHE A 113 15.36 4.25 0.27
C PHE A 113 15.94 4.87 -0.99
N GLU A 114 17.15 4.49 -1.40
CA GLU A 114 17.75 4.96 -2.64
C GLU A 114 16.86 4.65 -3.86
N LYS A 115 16.20 3.50 -3.85
CA LYS A 115 15.26 3.11 -4.91
C LYS A 115 13.95 3.91 -4.89
N VAL A 116 13.40 4.22 -3.72
CA VAL A 116 12.01 4.72 -3.57
C VAL A 116 11.96 6.23 -3.34
N CYS A 117 12.81 6.78 -2.47
CA CYS A 117 12.80 8.18 -2.06
C CYS A 117 12.91 9.20 -3.22
N PRO A 118 13.62 8.94 -4.34
CA PRO A 118 13.65 9.88 -5.47
C PRO A 118 12.26 10.20 -6.04
N TRP A 119 11.28 9.34 -5.81
CA TRP A 119 9.92 9.49 -6.35
C TRP A 119 8.92 10.05 -5.34
N VAL A 120 9.27 10.14 -4.05
CA VAL A 120 8.34 10.41 -2.94
C VAL A 120 8.52 11.85 -2.43
N ASP A 121 7.41 12.56 -2.21
CA ASP A 121 7.41 13.90 -1.61
C ASP A 121 7.39 13.86 -0.08
N TYR A 122 6.62 12.91 0.50
CA TYR A 122 6.47 12.76 1.94
C TYR A 122 6.65 11.30 2.36
N GLY A 123 7.77 11.01 3.01
CA GLY A 123 8.07 9.68 3.56
C GLY A 123 7.69 9.55 5.03
N PHE A 124 7.05 8.44 5.39
CA PHE A 124 6.75 8.08 6.78
C PHE A 124 7.50 6.80 7.15
N ILE A 125 8.24 6.81 8.25
CA ILE A 125 8.93 5.64 8.78
C ILE A 125 8.62 5.46 10.26
N SER A 126 8.40 4.20 10.66
CA SER A 126 8.26 3.82 12.06
C SER A 126 9.64 3.64 12.69
N CYS A 127 9.97 4.48 13.67
CA CYS A 127 11.22 4.41 14.43
C CYS A 127 11.07 3.61 15.74
N SER A 128 10.03 2.78 15.86
CA SER A 128 9.79 1.98 17.06
C SER A 128 10.90 0.93 17.23
N GLY A 129 11.86 1.22 18.11
CA GLY A 129 13.06 0.41 18.33
C GLY A 129 14.38 1.14 18.11
N LEU A 130 14.35 2.34 17.52
CA LEU A 130 15.51 3.22 17.42
C LEU A 130 15.66 4.07 18.67
N SER A 131 16.90 4.32 19.08
CA SER A 131 17.20 5.32 20.10
C SER A 131 16.87 6.74 19.59
N PRO A 132 16.66 7.73 20.48
CA PRO A 132 16.42 9.10 20.08
C PRO A 132 17.49 9.67 19.14
N ASP A 133 18.75 9.24 19.29
CA ASP A 133 19.86 9.70 18.45
C ASP A 133 19.89 9.04 17.07
N GLU A 134 19.33 7.83 16.93
CA GLU A 134 19.14 7.15 15.64
C GLU A 134 17.90 7.63 14.88
N SER A 135 17.01 8.39 15.55
CA SER A 135 15.75 8.90 14.98
C SER A 135 15.79 10.36 14.52
N LYS A 136 16.93 11.04 14.68
CA LYS A 136 17.17 12.44 14.27
C LYS A 136 17.74 12.52 12.87
#